data_AF-A0A955W331-F1
#
_entry.id   AF-A0A955W331-F1
#
_cell.length_a   1.000
_cell.length_b   1.000
_cell.length_c   1.000
_cell.angle_alpha   90.00
_cell.angle_beta   90.00
_cell.angle_gamma   90.00
#
_symmetry.space_group_name_H-M   'P 1'
#
loop_
_entity.id
_entity.type
_entity.pdbx_description
1 polymer ?
#
loop_
_entity_poly.entity_id
_entity_poly.type
_entity_poly.pdbx_seq_one_letter_code
_entity_poly.pdbx_strand_id
1 'polypeptide(L)'
;MKLLPEAVDYTDKDFDALRARLIQLVKSVFPDWTDFEVASFGNVLVELYAFVGDVLTFYQDNLARESRLVTATQRKNVMALAQMLGYRLQGARAATAELTVTLTRPPTADVVIPAGTVVRTQEVTEPVRFQLLADATVAAGQTPPTTTVIAEHSRPHQQLAEARGLKGFELLLDRAPYLDGSAEVSTPTGAYTEVESFLDSGPNDRHFLVRVDQNDRASVRFGDGRNGLPPTGTVTVRYKTGGGAGGNVDAGRLVVIEGAFMDVHGRPVQVSVTNPLPATGGTDRQSVASARLLAPESLRAMTRSVAR
;
A
#
# COMPACT_ATOMS: atom_id res chain seq x y z
N MET A 1 -32.81 -32.36 37.20
CA MET A 1 -32.88 -30.91 36.92
C MET A 1 -32.25 -30.67 35.55
N LYS A 2 -33.05 -30.44 34.50
CA LYS A 2 -32.54 -30.27 33.13
C LYS A 2 -32.23 -28.78 32.97
N LEU A 3 -30.96 -28.43 33.13
CA LEU A 3 -30.46 -27.04 33.17
C LEU A 3 -30.48 -26.33 31.80
N LEU A 4 -30.80 -27.04 30.73
CA LEU A 4 -30.80 -26.53 29.36
C LEU A 4 -32.00 -27.11 28.57
N PRO A 5 -32.54 -26.38 27.58
CA PRO A 5 -33.55 -26.90 26.66
C PRO A 5 -33.03 -28.16 25.95
N GLU A 6 -33.96 -29.06 25.59
CA GLU A 6 -33.63 -30.37 24.99
C GLU A 6 -32.91 -30.25 23.63
N ALA A 7 -33.15 -29.15 22.92
CA ALA A 7 -32.39 -28.73 21.76
C ALA A 7 -32.09 -27.24 21.87
N VAL A 8 -30.89 -26.86 21.48
CA VAL A 8 -30.45 -25.47 21.38
C VAL A 8 -30.55 -25.05 19.92
N ASP A 9 -31.37 -24.05 19.63
CA ASP A 9 -31.29 -23.35 18.35
C ASP A 9 -30.08 -22.40 18.37
N TYR A 10 -29.24 -22.51 17.35
CA TYR A 10 -28.01 -21.72 17.19
C TYR A 10 -28.15 -20.60 16.16
N THR A 11 -29.29 -20.49 15.47
CA THR A 11 -29.59 -19.37 14.56
C THR A 11 -30.27 -18.20 15.28
N ASP A 12 -30.91 -18.49 16.41
CA ASP A 12 -31.64 -17.55 17.27
C ASP A 12 -30.69 -16.73 18.15
N LYS A 13 -30.04 -15.77 17.51
CA LYS A 13 -28.89 -15.02 18.05
C LYS A 13 -29.14 -13.53 18.23
N ASP A 14 -30.32 -13.04 17.86
CA ASP A 14 -30.71 -11.66 18.07
C ASP A 14 -31.16 -11.39 19.52
N PHE A 15 -31.27 -10.12 19.87
CA PHE A 15 -31.65 -9.68 21.22
C PHE A 15 -32.94 -10.33 21.72
N ASP A 16 -34.00 -10.35 20.89
CA ASP A 16 -35.31 -10.82 21.30
C ASP A 16 -35.31 -12.34 21.56
N ALA A 17 -34.64 -13.09 20.69
CA ALA A 17 -34.49 -14.54 20.82
C ALA A 17 -33.62 -14.91 22.04
N LEU A 18 -32.51 -14.18 22.25
CA LEU A 18 -31.65 -14.36 23.42
C LEU A 18 -32.38 -14.02 24.72
N ARG A 19 -33.13 -12.91 24.75
CA ARG A 19 -33.97 -12.51 25.89
C ARG A 19 -35.02 -13.56 26.21
N ALA A 20 -35.76 -14.03 25.20
CA ALA A 20 -36.77 -15.07 25.37
C ALA A 20 -36.17 -16.36 25.95
N ARG A 21 -35.00 -16.76 25.45
CA ARG A 21 -34.27 -17.94 25.93
C ARG A 21 -33.75 -17.78 27.36
N LEU A 22 -33.25 -16.60 27.72
CA LEU A 22 -32.83 -16.30 29.09
C LEU A 22 -34.03 -16.32 30.07
N ILE A 23 -35.19 -15.79 29.67
CA ILE A 23 -36.42 -15.87 30.49
C ILE A 23 -36.86 -17.33 30.69
N GLN A 24 -36.84 -18.14 29.63
CA GLN A 24 -37.13 -19.58 29.72
C GLN A 24 -36.16 -20.28 30.69
N LEU A 25 -34.87 -19.96 30.61
CA LEU A 25 -33.85 -20.49 31.51
C LEU A 25 -34.12 -20.08 32.97
N VAL A 26 -34.39 -18.80 33.24
CA VAL A 26 -34.71 -18.30 34.59
C VAL A 26 -35.92 -19.04 35.16
N LYS A 27 -37.01 -19.19 34.39
CA LYS A 27 -38.21 -19.93 34.83
C LYS A 27 -37.92 -21.39 35.17
N SER A 28 -37.01 -22.02 34.45
CA SER A 28 -36.64 -23.43 34.70
C SER A 28 -35.73 -23.62 35.91
N VAL A 29 -34.83 -22.67 36.19
CA VAL A 29 -33.83 -22.77 37.26
C VAL A 29 -34.36 -22.19 38.57
N PHE A 30 -35.18 -21.14 38.48
CA PHE A 30 -35.78 -20.41 39.60
C PHE A 30 -37.30 -20.32 39.43
N PRO A 31 -38.06 -21.42 39.67
CA PRO A 31 -39.52 -21.43 39.49
C PRO A 31 -40.26 -20.39 40.36
N ASP A 32 -39.69 -20.01 41.50
CA ASP A 32 -40.26 -19.01 42.42
C ASP A 32 -40.11 -17.57 41.91
N TRP A 33 -39.27 -17.33 40.89
CA TRP A 33 -39.15 -16.03 40.23
C TRP A 33 -40.30 -15.86 39.24
N THR A 34 -41.28 -15.03 39.60
CA THR A 34 -42.51 -14.81 38.80
C THR A 34 -42.60 -13.42 38.15
N ASP A 35 -41.80 -12.46 38.59
CA ASP A 35 -41.80 -11.09 38.07
C ASP A 35 -40.94 -10.93 36.80
N PHE A 36 -41.61 -10.72 35.67
CA PHE A 36 -41.01 -10.46 34.35
C PHE A 36 -41.61 -9.20 33.70
N GLU A 37 -42.15 -8.28 34.51
CA GLU A 37 -42.62 -7.01 33.98
C GLU A 37 -41.46 -6.17 33.43
N VAL A 38 -41.76 -5.31 32.46
CA VAL A 38 -40.75 -4.47 31.79
C VAL A 38 -39.98 -3.60 32.80
N ALA A 39 -40.67 -3.11 33.84
CA ALA A 39 -40.09 -2.26 34.87
C ALA A 39 -39.34 -3.01 35.98
N SER A 40 -39.36 -4.35 35.98
CA SER A 40 -38.69 -5.14 37.01
C SER A 40 -37.17 -5.06 36.87
N PHE A 41 -36.46 -4.87 37.99
CA PHE A 41 -35.00 -4.91 38.02
C PHE A 41 -34.45 -6.24 37.47
N GLY A 42 -35.15 -7.33 37.75
CA GLY A 42 -34.80 -8.66 37.26
C GLY A 42 -34.86 -8.74 35.73
N ASN A 43 -35.87 -8.12 35.12
CA ASN A 43 -35.99 -8.05 33.66
C ASN A 43 -34.89 -7.18 33.04
N VAL A 44 -34.55 -6.04 33.66
CA VAL A 44 -33.43 -5.18 33.20
C VAL A 44 -32.10 -5.95 33.17
N LEU A 45 -31.82 -6.80 34.16
CA LEU A 45 -30.64 -7.65 34.16
C LEU A 45 -30.65 -8.65 33.00
N VAL A 46 -31.79 -9.31 32.74
CA VAL A 46 -31.92 -10.24 31.62
C VAL A 46 -31.70 -9.52 30.28
N GLU A 47 -32.25 -8.32 30.12
CA GLU A 47 -32.06 -7.49 28.93
C GLU A 47 -30.59 -7.06 28.76
N LEU A 48 -29.90 -6.70 29.84
CA LEU A 48 -28.47 -6.41 29.79
C LEU A 48 -27.66 -7.61 29.29
N TYR A 49 -27.93 -8.82 29.79
CA TYR A 49 -27.25 -10.03 29.32
C TYR A 49 -27.61 -10.40 27.88
N ALA A 50 -28.88 -10.23 27.48
CA ALA A 50 -29.31 -10.44 26.10
C ALA A 50 -28.59 -9.47 25.15
N PHE A 51 -28.47 -8.19 25.52
CA PHE A 51 -27.75 -7.19 24.75
C PHE A 51 -26.25 -7.52 24.61
N VAL A 52 -25.58 -7.91 25.71
CA VAL A 52 -24.18 -8.35 25.65
C VAL A 52 -24.05 -9.57 24.74
N GLY A 53 -24.97 -10.53 24.82
CA GLY A 53 -25.00 -11.71 23.96
C GLY A 53 -25.16 -11.38 22.47
N ASP A 54 -26.07 -10.48 22.13
CA ASP A 54 -26.29 -10.01 20.75
C ASP A 54 -25.03 -9.36 20.18
N VAL A 55 -24.44 -8.42 20.92
CA VAL A 55 -23.18 -7.75 20.53
C VAL A 55 -22.04 -8.76 20.35
N LEU A 56 -21.86 -9.70 21.28
CA LEU A 56 -20.83 -10.74 21.16
C LEU A 56 -21.08 -11.64 19.95
N THR A 57 -22.33 -11.98 19.68
CA THR A 57 -22.68 -12.85 18.55
C THR A 57 -22.43 -12.16 17.20
N PHE A 58 -22.76 -10.86 17.11
CA PHE A 58 -22.37 -10.04 15.97
C PHE A 58 -20.86 -10.07 15.72
N TYR A 59 -20.04 -9.92 16.78
CA TYR A 59 -18.58 -9.98 16.63
C TYR A 59 -18.08 -11.36 16.23
N GLN A 60 -18.67 -12.44 16.77
CA GLN A 60 -18.33 -13.82 16.39
C GLN A 60 -18.63 -14.08 14.91
N ASP A 61 -19.80 -13.67 14.43
CA ASP A 61 -20.19 -13.87 13.04
C ASP A 61 -19.32 -13.02 12.09
N ASN A 62 -18.96 -11.79 12.49
CA ASN A 62 -18.01 -10.97 11.74
C ASN A 62 -16.61 -11.59 11.69
N LEU A 63 -16.10 -12.10 12.81
CA LEU A 63 -14.80 -12.77 12.87
C LEU A 63 -14.80 -14.04 12.01
N ALA A 64 -15.88 -14.83 12.05
CA ALA A 64 -16.04 -16.01 11.20
C ALA A 64 -16.07 -15.63 9.71
N ARG A 65 -16.75 -14.53 9.35
CA ARG A 65 -16.79 -14.00 7.98
C ARG A 65 -15.42 -13.51 7.51
N GLU A 66 -14.65 -12.88 8.37
CA GLU A 66 -13.32 -12.35 8.05
C GLU A 66 -12.21 -13.43 8.06
N SER A 67 -12.47 -14.60 8.64
CA SER A 67 -11.50 -15.71 8.70
C SER A 67 -11.30 -16.46 7.37
N ARG A 68 -12.20 -16.28 6.39
CA ARG A 68 -12.14 -16.98 5.10
C ARG A 68 -11.97 -15.98 3.97
N LEU A 69 -11.05 -16.26 3.06
CA LEU A 69 -10.73 -15.36 1.95
C LEU A 69 -11.96 -15.08 1.08
N VAL A 70 -12.81 -16.08 0.87
CA VAL A 70 -14.02 -15.95 0.04
C VAL A 70 -15.06 -15.04 0.68
N THR A 71 -15.07 -14.84 2.00
CA THR A 71 -16.10 -14.01 2.67
C THR A 71 -15.55 -12.74 3.30
N ALA A 72 -14.24 -12.63 3.47
CA ALA A 72 -13.58 -11.48 4.07
C ALA A 72 -13.83 -10.20 3.27
N THR A 73 -14.13 -9.12 3.97
CA THR A 73 -14.40 -7.80 3.40
C THR A 73 -13.34 -6.79 3.77
N GLN A 74 -12.69 -6.94 4.92
CA GLN A 74 -11.64 -6.03 5.34
C GLN A 74 -10.34 -6.32 4.59
N ARG A 75 -9.77 -5.28 3.95
CA ARG A 75 -8.52 -5.38 3.19
C ARG A 75 -7.38 -5.98 4.01
N LYS A 76 -7.25 -5.62 5.29
CA LYS A 76 -6.24 -6.16 6.20
C LYS A 76 -6.31 -7.69 6.31
N ASN A 77 -7.51 -8.24 6.48
CA ASN A 77 -7.71 -9.68 6.63
C ASN A 77 -7.49 -10.40 5.31
N VAL A 78 -7.96 -9.82 4.20
CA VAL A 78 -7.72 -10.34 2.84
C VAL A 78 -6.22 -10.38 2.53
N MET A 79 -5.47 -9.33 2.88
CA MET A 79 -4.01 -9.30 2.74
C MET A 79 -3.33 -10.38 3.57
N ALA A 80 -3.73 -10.54 4.84
CA ALA A 80 -3.15 -11.57 5.70
C ALA A 80 -3.43 -12.99 5.19
N LEU A 81 -4.67 -13.26 4.77
CA LEU A 81 -5.07 -14.56 4.21
C LEU A 81 -4.40 -14.83 2.87
N ALA A 82 -4.29 -13.83 1.99
CA ALA A 82 -3.59 -13.98 0.71
C ALA A 82 -2.08 -14.21 0.92
N GLN A 83 -1.48 -13.55 1.92
CA GLN A 83 -0.08 -13.75 2.27
C GLN A 83 0.21 -15.18 2.74
N MET A 84 -0.74 -15.86 3.41
CA MET A 84 -0.61 -17.28 3.76
C MET A 84 -0.51 -18.18 2.52
N LEU A 85 -1.06 -17.74 1.38
CA LEU A 85 -0.97 -18.44 0.09
C LEU A 85 0.29 -18.04 -0.70
N GLY A 86 1.16 -17.20 -0.13
CA GLY A 86 2.30 -16.61 -0.85
C GLY A 86 1.92 -15.49 -1.82
N TYR A 87 0.65 -15.05 -1.83
CA TYR A 87 0.17 -14.00 -2.71
C TYR A 87 0.25 -12.63 -2.03
N ARG A 88 1.04 -11.71 -2.60
CA ARG A 88 1.08 -10.29 -2.20
C ARG A 88 0.13 -9.49 -3.07
N LEU A 89 -0.75 -8.71 -2.44
CA LEU A 89 -1.61 -7.77 -3.17
C LEU A 89 -0.75 -6.68 -3.82
N GLN A 90 -1.05 -6.36 -5.06
CA GLN A 90 -0.36 -5.31 -5.80
C GLN A 90 -0.76 -3.93 -5.28
N GLY A 91 0.23 -3.08 -4.99
CA GLY A 91 0.05 -1.66 -4.73
C GLY A 91 -0.34 -0.89 -6.00
N ALA A 92 -0.42 0.43 -5.87
CA ALA A 92 -0.61 1.28 -7.04
C ALA A 92 0.65 1.25 -7.91
N ARG A 93 0.48 1.23 -9.24
CA ARG A 93 1.57 1.35 -10.21
C ARG A 93 1.55 2.75 -10.81
N ALA A 94 2.72 3.35 -11.00
CA ALA A 94 2.83 4.65 -11.61
C ALA A 94 2.71 4.58 -13.13
N ALA A 95 2.00 5.55 -13.71
CA ALA A 95 2.00 5.77 -15.15
C ALA A 95 3.36 6.31 -15.59
N THR A 96 3.81 5.90 -16.76
CA THR A 96 5.03 6.40 -17.40
C THR A 96 4.67 7.11 -18.70
N ALA A 97 5.38 8.20 -18.98
CA ALA A 97 5.24 8.98 -20.20
C ALA A 97 6.60 9.20 -20.84
N GLU A 98 6.67 9.07 -22.16
CA GLU A 98 7.78 9.58 -22.94
C GLU A 98 7.55 11.07 -23.21
N LEU A 99 8.49 11.90 -22.79
CA LEU A 99 8.44 13.34 -22.95
C LEU A 99 9.46 13.79 -23.98
N THR A 100 9.02 14.67 -24.87
CA THR A 100 9.90 15.42 -25.75
C THR A 100 10.14 16.79 -25.14
N VAL A 101 11.38 17.05 -24.76
CA VAL A 101 11.84 18.35 -24.29
C VAL A 101 12.43 19.11 -25.47
N THR A 102 12.01 20.35 -25.65
CA THR A 102 12.44 21.23 -26.75
C THR A 102 12.97 22.55 -26.20
N LEU A 103 14.10 23.01 -26.72
CA LEU A 103 14.58 24.37 -26.47
C LEU A 103 14.08 25.33 -27.55
N THR A 104 13.80 26.58 -27.19
CA THR A 104 13.32 27.58 -28.17
C THR A 104 14.35 27.90 -29.26
N ARG A 105 15.65 27.73 -28.97
CA ARG A 105 16.77 27.97 -29.90
C ARG A 105 17.83 26.88 -29.72
N PRO A 106 18.61 26.54 -30.77
CA PRO A 106 19.79 25.70 -30.64
C PRO A 106 20.73 26.25 -29.56
N PRO A 107 21.11 25.45 -28.56
CA PRO A 107 21.90 25.96 -27.45
C PRO A 107 23.37 26.09 -27.85
N THR A 108 24.08 27.10 -27.35
CA THR A 108 25.52 27.27 -27.63
C THR A 108 26.41 26.37 -26.78
N ALA A 109 25.84 25.77 -25.74
CA ALA A 109 26.50 24.87 -24.81
C ALA A 109 25.48 23.83 -24.33
N ASP A 110 25.93 22.72 -23.73
CA ASP A 110 25.02 21.67 -23.28
C ASP A 110 24.02 22.21 -22.24
N VAL A 111 22.78 21.75 -22.35
CA VAL A 111 21.71 22.03 -21.40
C VAL A 111 21.30 20.71 -20.76
N VAL A 112 21.42 20.63 -19.44
CA VAL A 112 21.02 19.47 -18.66
C VAL A 112 19.79 19.82 -17.84
N ILE A 113 18.73 19.05 -18.03
CA ILE A 113 17.52 19.10 -17.23
C ILE A 113 17.61 17.93 -16.26
N PRO A 114 17.79 18.18 -14.96
CA PRO A 114 18.12 17.12 -14.02
C PRO A 114 16.97 16.14 -13.83
N ALA A 115 17.33 14.89 -13.56
CA ALA A 115 16.44 13.89 -13.00
C ALA A 115 15.74 14.49 -11.78
N GLY A 116 14.46 14.22 -11.66
CA GLY A 116 13.66 14.78 -10.61
C GLY A 116 12.90 16.07 -10.96
N THR A 117 13.19 16.68 -12.12
CA THR A 117 12.41 17.81 -12.64
C THR A 117 10.93 17.43 -12.80
N VAL A 118 10.03 18.32 -12.39
CA VAL A 118 8.59 18.06 -12.42
C VAL A 118 7.99 18.59 -13.72
N VAL A 119 7.19 17.75 -14.38
CA VAL A 119 6.35 18.10 -15.52
C VAL A 119 4.91 17.83 -15.16
N ARG A 120 3.99 18.70 -15.55
CA ARG A 120 2.58 18.55 -15.19
C ARG A 120 1.63 18.97 -16.28
N THR A 121 0.38 18.60 -16.08
CA THR A 121 -0.73 19.07 -16.91
C THR A 121 -1.08 20.54 -16.62
N GLN A 122 -1.81 21.17 -17.54
CA GLN A 122 -2.06 22.62 -17.52
C GLN A 122 -3.12 23.05 -16.49
N GLU A 123 -3.92 22.12 -15.97
CA GLU A 123 -4.98 22.39 -15.00
C GLU A 123 -4.46 23.15 -13.78
N VAL A 124 -5.28 24.09 -13.30
CA VAL A 124 -4.95 24.90 -12.13
C VAL A 124 -5.27 24.16 -10.83
N THR A 125 -6.40 23.45 -10.82
CA THR A 125 -6.85 22.64 -9.69
C THR A 125 -6.42 21.20 -9.92
N GLU A 126 -5.64 20.64 -8.98
CA GLU A 126 -5.19 19.24 -9.00
C GLU A 126 -4.49 18.78 -10.30
N PRO A 127 -3.41 19.47 -10.75
CA PRO A 127 -2.67 19.02 -11.93
C PRO A 127 -2.01 17.66 -11.68
N VAL A 128 -2.03 16.82 -12.72
CA VAL A 128 -1.32 15.55 -12.72
C VAL A 128 0.16 15.82 -12.92
N ARG A 129 0.98 15.40 -11.95
CA ARG A 129 2.43 15.66 -11.91
C ARG A 129 3.23 14.42 -12.23
N PHE A 130 4.25 14.58 -13.04
CA PHE A 130 5.23 13.60 -13.43
C PHE A 130 6.61 14.09 -13.05
N GLN A 131 7.51 13.15 -12.83
CA GLN A 131 8.90 13.43 -12.51
C GLN A 131 9.82 12.75 -13.51
N LEU A 132 10.83 13.46 -14.01
CA LEU A 132 11.87 12.87 -14.86
C LEU A 132 12.64 11.79 -14.11
N LEU A 133 12.79 10.61 -14.73
CA LEU A 133 13.53 9.49 -14.14
C LEU A 133 15.04 9.58 -14.33
N ALA A 134 15.49 10.34 -15.32
CA ALA A 134 16.89 10.54 -15.66
C ALA A 134 17.14 11.97 -16.14
N ASP A 135 18.41 12.38 -16.17
CA ASP A 135 18.82 13.66 -16.73
C ASP A 135 18.51 13.70 -18.23
N ALA A 136 17.82 14.75 -18.67
CA ALA A 136 17.60 15.01 -20.09
C ALA A 136 18.64 16.02 -20.59
N THR A 137 19.50 15.60 -21.52
CA THR A 137 20.55 16.46 -22.07
C THR A 137 20.23 16.85 -23.50
N VAL A 138 20.30 18.15 -23.79
CA VAL A 138 20.29 18.71 -25.16
C VAL A 138 21.69 19.22 -25.45
N ALA A 139 22.35 18.64 -26.45
CA ALA A 139 23.73 18.94 -26.77
C ALA A 139 23.88 20.31 -27.46
N ALA A 140 25.04 20.94 -27.29
CA ALA A 140 25.40 22.17 -27.98
C ALA A 140 25.23 22.05 -29.52
N GLY A 141 24.60 23.04 -30.14
CA GLY A 141 24.38 23.11 -31.58
C GLY A 141 23.33 22.14 -32.14
N GLN A 142 22.68 21.32 -31.30
CA GLN A 142 21.71 20.33 -31.75
C GLN A 142 20.52 21.00 -32.48
N THR A 143 20.19 20.48 -33.67
CA THR A 143 19.10 20.99 -34.51
C THR A 143 18.29 19.83 -35.11
N PRO A 144 17.00 19.64 -34.76
CA PRO A 144 16.24 20.43 -33.79
C PRO A 144 16.78 20.24 -32.35
N PRO A 145 16.70 21.26 -31.48
CA PRO A 145 17.21 21.19 -30.11
C PRO A 145 16.22 20.44 -29.19
N THR A 146 16.03 19.16 -29.48
CA THR A 146 15.05 18.30 -28.82
C THR A 146 15.71 17.07 -28.24
N THR A 147 15.26 16.65 -27.06
CA THR A 147 15.68 15.38 -26.45
C THR A 147 14.47 14.67 -25.88
N THR A 148 14.59 13.35 -25.75
CA THR A 148 13.51 12.50 -25.25
C THR A 148 13.89 11.95 -23.88
N VAL A 149 12.95 11.97 -22.94
CA VAL A 149 13.17 11.50 -21.57
C VAL A 149 11.93 10.83 -21.03
N ILE A 150 12.10 9.83 -20.16
CA ILE A 150 10.98 9.16 -19.50
C ILE A 150 10.66 9.88 -18.19
N ALA A 151 9.37 10.10 -17.98
CA ALA A 151 8.83 10.60 -16.72
C ALA A 151 7.83 9.62 -16.12
N GLU A 152 7.70 9.67 -14.79
CA GLU A 152 6.83 8.80 -14.01
C GLU A 152 5.88 9.62 -13.14
N HIS A 153 4.62 9.18 -13.04
CA HIS A 153 3.63 9.76 -12.14
C HIS A 153 3.91 9.36 -10.69
N SER A 154 4.89 10.02 -10.07
CA SER A 154 5.29 9.76 -8.70
C SER A 154 5.88 11.00 -8.03
N ARG A 155 6.01 10.93 -6.71
CA ARG A 155 6.64 11.96 -5.88
C ARG A 155 7.69 11.31 -4.98
N PRO A 156 8.95 11.76 -5.02
CA PRO A 156 10.00 11.19 -4.19
C PRO A 156 9.94 11.78 -2.78
N HIS A 157 10.36 10.98 -1.83
CA HIS A 157 10.53 11.35 -0.42
C HIS A 157 11.85 10.78 0.09
N GLN A 158 12.37 11.41 1.13
CA GLN A 158 13.52 10.93 1.86
C GLN A 158 13.21 10.98 3.34
N GLN A 159 13.42 9.86 4.02
CA GLN A 159 13.26 9.73 5.46
C GLN A 159 14.59 9.25 6.06
N LEU A 160 14.95 9.85 7.19
CA LEU A 160 16.15 9.53 7.94
C LEU A 160 15.73 8.90 9.28
N ALA A 161 16.45 7.88 9.71
CA ALA A 161 16.23 7.26 11.01
C ALA A 161 17.54 6.78 11.62
N GLU A 162 17.71 6.94 12.93
CA GLU A 162 18.88 6.41 13.63
C GLU A 162 18.67 4.93 14.00
N ALA A 163 19.58 4.07 13.57
CA ALA A 163 19.58 2.65 13.88
C ALA A 163 20.76 2.27 14.78
N ARG A 164 20.47 1.45 15.80
CA ARG A 164 21.44 1.04 16.83
C ARG A 164 21.90 -0.42 16.69
N GLY A 165 21.71 -1.04 15.51
CA GLY A 165 22.01 -2.46 15.32
C GLY A 165 21.04 -3.40 16.05
N LEU A 166 19.83 -2.93 16.35
CA LEU A 166 18.80 -3.75 16.99
C LEU A 166 18.28 -4.80 16.02
N LYS A 167 18.08 -6.02 16.53
CA LYS A 167 17.54 -7.14 15.75
C LYS A 167 16.13 -6.83 15.26
N GLY A 168 15.88 -7.05 13.98
CA GLY A 168 14.54 -6.85 13.40
C GLY A 168 14.06 -5.41 13.45
N PHE A 169 14.98 -4.45 13.39
CA PHE A 169 14.65 -3.03 13.27
C PHE A 169 13.65 -2.82 12.12
N GLU A 170 12.58 -2.08 12.40
CA GLU A 170 11.52 -1.77 11.45
C GLU A 170 11.26 -0.27 11.48
N LEU A 171 11.27 0.35 10.29
CA LEU A 171 11.03 1.77 10.10
C LEU A 171 9.72 1.95 9.32
N LEU A 172 8.74 2.59 9.95
CA LEU A 172 7.50 2.98 9.29
C LEU A 172 7.72 4.25 8.46
N LEU A 173 7.37 4.21 7.17
CA LEU A 173 7.51 5.36 6.28
C LEU A 173 6.45 6.42 6.58
N ASP A 174 6.82 7.70 6.47
CA ASP A 174 5.98 8.83 6.87
C ASP A 174 4.91 9.23 5.83
N ARG A 175 5.05 8.77 4.58
CA ARG A 175 4.13 9.05 3.47
C ARG A 175 3.54 7.78 2.86
N ALA A 176 2.29 7.91 2.42
CA ALA A 176 1.52 6.92 1.70
C ALA A 176 0.69 7.66 0.62
N PRO A 177 0.21 6.99 -0.45
CA PRO A 177 0.42 5.57 -0.77
C PRO A 177 1.84 5.31 -1.29
N TYR A 178 2.50 4.27 -0.75
CA TYR A 178 3.83 3.85 -1.19
C TYR A 178 3.76 3.26 -2.61
N LEU A 179 4.73 3.63 -3.46
CA LEU A 179 4.90 3.05 -4.79
C LEU A 179 5.79 1.81 -4.69
N ASP A 180 5.23 0.63 -5.00
CA ASP A 180 5.95 -0.65 -4.89
C ASP A 180 7.26 -0.66 -5.69
N GLY A 181 8.33 -1.20 -5.10
CA GLY A 181 9.65 -1.32 -5.72
C GLY A 181 10.43 -0.01 -5.84
N SER A 182 9.97 1.08 -5.21
CA SER A 182 10.64 2.38 -5.25
C SER A 182 11.61 2.65 -4.11
N ALA A 183 11.74 1.73 -3.16
CA ALA A 183 12.56 1.96 -1.95
C ALA A 183 14.04 1.75 -2.26
N GLU A 184 14.84 2.74 -1.91
CA GLU A 184 16.29 2.69 -1.89
C GLU A 184 16.75 2.97 -0.46
N VAL A 185 17.49 2.03 0.12
CA VAL A 185 17.91 2.10 1.52
C VAL A 185 19.43 2.11 1.59
N SER A 186 19.99 3.07 2.33
CA SER A 186 21.42 3.16 2.54
C SER A 186 21.78 3.63 3.94
N THR A 187 23.02 3.34 4.33
CA THR A 187 23.67 3.81 5.56
C THR A 187 25.05 4.38 5.18
N PRO A 188 25.75 5.10 6.08
CA PRO A 188 27.12 5.53 5.83
C PRO A 188 28.10 4.40 5.47
N THR A 189 27.74 3.16 5.83
CA THR A 189 28.57 1.98 5.59
C THR A 189 28.23 1.24 4.29
N GLY A 190 27.17 1.64 3.58
CA GLY A 190 26.76 1.02 2.31
C GLY A 190 25.24 0.95 2.11
N ALA A 191 24.87 0.66 0.86
CA ALA A 191 23.49 0.42 0.43
C ALA A 191 22.99 -0.97 0.85
N TYR A 192 21.67 -1.08 1.00
CA TYR A 192 20.97 -2.35 1.21
C TYR A 192 20.20 -2.72 -0.05
N THR A 193 20.00 -4.02 -0.26
CA THR A 193 19.24 -4.59 -1.37
C THR A 193 17.87 -5.06 -0.87
N GLU A 194 16.82 -4.72 -1.62
CA GLU A 194 15.47 -5.20 -1.31
C GLU A 194 15.36 -6.69 -1.66
N VAL A 195 14.81 -7.47 -0.73
CA VAL A 195 14.52 -8.90 -0.92
C VAL A 195 13.08 -9.20 -0.54
N GLU A 196 12.49 -10.24 -1.14
CA GLU A 196 11.14 -10.69 -0.79
C GLU A 196 11.10 -11.40 0.57
N SER A 197 12.22 -12.01 0.96
CA SER A 197 12.36 -12.78 2.19
C SER A 197 13.81 -12.82 2.65
N PHE A 198 14.02 -12.94 3.96
CA PHE A 198 15.35 -13.13 4.56
C PHE A 198 15.83 -14.58 4.56
N LEU A 199 15.03 -15.55 4.06
CA LEU A 199 15.37 -16.98 4.13
C LEU A 199 16.71 -17.33 3.49
N ASP A 200 17.09 -16.65 2.41
CA ASP A 200 18.35 -16.86 1.69
C ASP A 200 19.45 -15.85 2.10
N SER A 201 19.20 -15.04 3.13
CA SER A 201 20.11 -13.99 3.58
C SER A 201 21.06 -14.50 4.66
N GLY A 202 22.36 -14.34 4.45
CA GLY A 202 23.39 -14.54 5.48
C GLY A 202 23.42 -13.41 6.52
N PRO A 203 24.17 -13.59 7.63
CA PRO A 203 24.22 -12.63 8.73
C PRO A 203 24.88 -11.28 8.37
N ASN A 204 25.69 -11.26 7.32
CA ASN A 204 26.39 -10.06 6.84
C ASN A 204 25.74 -9.42 5.61
N ASP A 205 24.67 -10.04 5.07
CA ASP A 205 24.03 -9.56 3.85
C ASP A 205 23.20 -8.32 4.16
N ARG A 206 23.46 -7.24 3.42
CA ARG A 206 22.76 -5.96 3.56
C ARG A 206 21.40 -6.03 2.89
N HIS A 207 20.49 -6.80 3.47
CA HIS A 207 19.15 -6.97 2.93
C HIS A 207 18.11 -6.22 3.76
N PHE A 208 17.12 -5.68 3.08
CA PHE A 208 15.90 -5.16 3.68
C PHE A 208 14.70 -5.71 2.93
N LEU A 209 13.53 -5.64 3.54
CA LEU A 209 12.27 -5.95 2.86
C LEU A 209 11.26 -4.86 3.15
N VAL A 210 10.35 -4.62 2.20
CA VAL A 210 9.26 -3.67 2.35
C VAL A 210 7.94 -4.40 2.58
N ARG A 211 7.22 -4.04 3.64
CA ARG A 211 5.84 -4.49 3.89
C ARG A 211 4.89 -3.32 3.72
N VAL A 212 3.85 -3.51 2.94
CA VAL A 212 2.80 -2.50 2.76
C VAL A 212 1.56 -2.95 3.53
N ASP A 213 0.96 -2.06 4.31
CA ASP A 213 -0.24 -2.34 5.08
C ASP A 213 -1.54 -2.07 4.29
N GLN A 214 -2.69 -2.27 4.92
CA GLN A 214 -4.00 -2.05 4.29
C GLN A 214 -4.29 -0.58 3.91
N ASN A 215 -3.50 0.37 4.41
CA ASN A 215 -3.62 1.79 4.12
C ASN A 215 -2.55 2.26 3.12
N ASP A 216 -1.88 1.33 2.44
CA ASP A 216 -0.78 1.56 1.50
C ASP A 216 0.43 2.25 2.14
N ARG A 217 0.57 2.11 3.46
CA ARG A 217 1.71 2.61 4.20
C ARG A 217 2.76 1.53 4.27
N ALA A 218 3.98 1.86 3.86
CA ALA A 218 5.10 0.94 3.86
C ALA A 218 5.87 0.99 5.18
N SER A 219 6.37 -0.17 5.61
CA SER A 219 7.43 -0.31 6.60
C SER A 219 8.63 -1.03 5.98
N VAL A 220 9.81 -0.52 6.28
CA VAL A 220 11.09 -1.11 5.89
C VAL A 220 11.60 -1.92 7.07
N ARG A 221 11.74 -3.22 6.87
CA ARG A 221 12.26 -4.14 7.88
C ARG A 221 13.65 -4.62 7.49
N PHE A 222 14.51 -4.76 8.49
CA PHE A 222 15.87 -5.26 8.32
C PHE A 222 16.06 -6.63 8.97
N GLY A 223 17.19 -7.26 8.65
CA GLY A 223 17.60 -8.53 9.23
C GLY A 223 17.81 -8.49 10.74
N ASP A 224 17.97 -9.68 11.33
CA ASP A 224 18.12 -9.89 12.77
C ASP A 224 19.56 -10.23 13.20
N GLY A 225 20.52 -10.11 12.27
CA GLY A 225 21.92 -10.47 12.46
C GLY A 225 22.21 -11.96 12.28
N ARG A 226 21.18 -12.78 12.05
CA ARG A 226 21.33 -14.17 11.58
C ARG A 226 20.90 -14.27 10.12
N ASN A 227 19.76 -13.70 9.79
CA ASN A 227 19.21 -13.62 8.44
C ASN A 227 19.15 -12.14 8.02
N GLY A 228 20.24 -11.65 7.42
CA GLY A 228 20.44 -10.25 7.09
C GLY A 228 21.07 -9.42 8.21
N LEU A 229 21.88 -8.44 7.80
CA LEU A 229 22.59 -7.51 8.67
C LEU A 229 21.64 -6.42 9.21
N PRO A 230 21.56 -6.20 10.53
CA PRO A 230 20.78 -5.09 11.08
C PRO A 230 21.51 -3.76 10.83
N PRO A 231 20.78 -2.66 10.57
CA PRO A 231 21.39 -1.38 10.26
C PRO A 231 21.97 -0.70 11.50
N THR A 232 23.04 0.05 11.27
CA THR A 232 23.73 0.87 12.28
C THR A 232 24.00 2.27 11.74
N GLY A 233 23.84 3.28 12.58
CA GLY A 233 23.97 4.69 12.21
C GLY A 233 22.73 5.22 11.51
N THR A 234 22.90 6.32 10.78
CA THR A 234 21.80 6.98 10.07
C THR A 234 21.36 6.16 8.85
N VAL A 235 20.17 5.60 8.92
CA VAL A 235 19.48 4.96 7.80
C VAL A 235 18.82 6.04 6.97
N THR A 236 19.17 6.11 5.69
CA THR A 236 18.50 6.93 4.68
C THR A 236 17.61 6.04 3.84
N VAL A 237 16.31 6.31 3.84
CA VAL A 237 15.34 5.66 2.95
C VAL A 237 14.83 6.69 1.96
N ARG A 238 15.14 6.49 0.69
CA ARG A 238 14.51 7.21 -0.43
C ARG A 238 13.42 6.32 -0.98
N TYR A 239 12.25 6.88 -1.22
CA TYR A 239 11.11 6.13 -1.74
C TYR A 239 10.17 7.05 -2.48
N LYS A 240 9.23 6.49 -3.22
CA LYS A 240 8.25 7.26 -3.97
C LYS A 240 6.84 6.97 -3.45
N THR A 241 5.97 7.97 -3.58
CA THR A 241 4.52 7.82 -3.41
C THR A 241 3.78 8.24 -4.66
N GLY A 242 2.54 7.82 -4.78
CA GLY A 242 1.65 8.19 -5.88
C GLY A 242 1.35 7.00 -6.77
N GLY A 243 1.45 7.21 -8.07
CA GLY A 243 0.94 6.27 -9.06
C GLY A 243 -0.58 6.24 -9.11
N GLY A 244 -1.15 5.12 -9.57
CA GLY A 244 -2.59 4.99 -9.77
C GLY A 244 -3.02 5.30 -11.19
N ALA A 245 -4.29 5.02 -11.47
CA ALA A 245 -4.88 5.22 -12.79
C ALA A 245 -5.01 6.71 -13.16
N GLY A 246 -4.99 7.61 -12.17
CA GLY A 246 -4.99 9.07 -12.38
C GLY A 246 -3.75 9.61 -13.10
N GLY A 247 -2.68 8.82 -13.18
CA GLY A 247 -1.51 9.14 -14.00
C GLY A 247 -1.72 8.90 -15.50
N ASN A 248 -2.75 8.17 -15.92
CA ASN A 248 -2.98 7.92 -17.34
C ASN A 248 -3.57 9.17 -18.00
N VAL A 249 -2.73 9.92 -18.71
CA VAL A 249 -3.10 11.18 -19.36
C VAL A 249 -2.91 11.08 -20.87
N ASP A 250 -3.79 11.73 -21.62
CA ASP A 250 -3.73 11.74 -23.09
C ASP A 250 -2.43 12.39 -23.61
N ALA A 251 -2.13 12.13 -24.89
CA ALA A 251 -1.05 12.81 -25.60
C ALA A 251 -1.23 14.34 -25.55
N GLY A 252 -0.12 15.07 -25.41
CA GLY A 252 -0.10 16.54 -25.40
C GLY A 252 -0.71 17.20 -24.16
N ARG A 253 -0.94 16.45 -23.07
CA ARG A 253 -1.45 17.00 -21.80
C ARG A 253 -0.34 17.48 -20.86
N LEU A 254 0.84 16.84 -20.90
CA LEU A 254 2.00 17.18 -20.07
C LEU A 254 2.81 18.29 -20.72
N VAL A 255 2.41 19.54 -20.48
CA VAL A 255 2.91 20.71 -21.20
C VAL A 255 3.60 21.75 -20.33
N VAL A 256 3.51 21.62 -19.00
CA VAL A 256 4.14 22.57 -18.07
C VAL A 256 5.34 21.90 -17.42
N ILE A 257 6.54 22.40 -17.69
CA ILE A 257 7.76 22.02 -16.98
C ILE A 257 8.02 23.02 -15.84
N GLU A 258 8.28 22.52 -14.64
CA GLU A 258 8.52 23.34 -13.45
C GLU A 258 10.02 23.50 -13.21
N GLY A 259 10.47 24.75 -13.08
CA GLY A 259 11.87 25.10 -12.82
C GLY A 259 12.38 26.19 -13.75
N ALA A 260 13.60 26.63 -13.48
CA ALA A 260 14.37 27.48 -14.38
C ALA A 260 15.61 26.71 -14.80
N PHE A 261 15.88 26.68 -16.10
CA PHE A 261 16.98 25.91 -16.67
C PHE A 261 18.05 26.83 -17.21
N MET A 262 19.30 26.39 -17.09
CA MET A 262 20.46 27.11 -17.57
C MET A 262 21.33 26.16 -18.39
N ASP A 263 22.13 26.71 -19.30
CA ASP A 263 23.22 25.95 -19.92
C ASP A 263 24.37 25.73 -18.92
N VAL A 264 25.35 24.91 -19.30
CA VAL A 264 26.56 24.65 -18.49
C VAL A 264 27.38 25.91 -18.14
N HIS A 265 27.12 27.06 -18.78
CA HIS A 265 27.76 28.35 -18.49
C HIS A 265 26.87 29.28 -17.65
N GLY A 266 25.74 28.80 -17.14
CA GLY A 266 24.82 29.57 -16.29
C GLY A 266 23.91 30.53 -17.06
N ARG A 267 23.79 30.42 -18.39
CA ARG A 267 22.90 31.26 -19.19
C ARG A 267 21.49 30.67 -19.19
N PRO A 268 20.44 31.46 -18.91
CA PRO A 268 19.07 30.95 -18.86
C PRO A 268 18.61 30.49 -20.25
N VAL A 269 17.91 29.36 -20.28
CA VAL A 269 17.32 28.78 -21.50
C VAL A 269 15.83 28.58 -21.34
N GLN A 270 15.09 28.79 -22.44
CA GLN A 270 13.66 28.56 -22.50
C GLN A 270 13.40 27.12 -22.96
N VAL A 271 12.72 26.37 -22.09
CA VAL A 271 12.44 24.94 -22.26
C VAL A 271 10.93 24.75 -22.33
N SER A 272 10.48 24.00 -23.33
CA SER A 272 9.11 23.48 -23.40
C SER A 272 9.14 21.95 -23.39
N VAL A 273 8.02 21.36 -22.99
CA VAL A 273 7.86 19.91 -22.92
C VAL A 273 6.50 19.52 -23.48
N THR A 274 6.42 18.34 -24.07
CA THR A 274 5.17 17.69 -24.45
C THR A 274 5.31 16.18 -24.31
N ASN A 275 4.21 15.46 -24.12
CA ASN A 275 4.17 14.01 -24.26
C ASN A 275 3.54 13.65 -25.63
N PRO A 276 4.33 13.26 -26.66
CA PRO A 276 3.77 12.91 -27.96
C PRO A 276 2.81 11.71 -27.93
N LEU A 277 3.02 10.81 -26.97
CA LEU A 277 2.19 9.63 -26.71
C LEU A 277 1.47 9.79 -25.36
N PRO A 278 0.31 9.12 -25.17
CA PRO A 278 -0.36 9.10 -23.88
C PRO A 278 0.53 8.47 -22.81
N ALA A 279 0.42 8.98 -21.58
CA ALA A 279 0.99 8.32 -20.42
C ALA A 279 0.14 7.09 -20.09
N THR A 280 0.78 5.95 -19.88
CA THR A 280 0.09 4.67 -19.65
C THR A 280 0.77 3.85 -18.55
N GLY A 281 0.15 2.74 -18.16
CA GLY A 281 0.69 1.81 -17.16
C GLY A 281 0.33 2.16 -15.71
N GLY A 282 -0.35 3.28 -15.48
CA GLY A 282 -0.87 3.65 -14.18
C GLY A 282 -2.04 2.76 -13.79
N THR A 283 -1.97 2.10 -12.64
CA THR A 283 -3.06 1.27 -12.12
C THR A 283 -3.24 1.53 -10.64
N ASP A 284 -4.49 1.63 -10.20
CA ASP A 284 -4.79 1.74 -8.77
C ASP A 284 -4.40 0.46 -8.04
N ARG A 285 -4.27 0.57 -6.72
CA ARG A 285 -4.03 -0.59 -5.86
C ARG A 285 -5.07 -1.67 -6.09
N GLN A 286 -4.65 -2.94 -6.03
CA GLN A 286 -5.53 -4.06 -6.26
C GLN A 286 -6.74 -4.01 -5.31
N SER A 287 -7.95 -4.19 -5.84
CA SER A 287 -9.17 -4.20 -5.03
C SER A 287 -9.30 -5.50 -4.20
N VAL A 288 -10.06 -5.45 -3.11
CA VAL A 288 -10.37 -6.64 -2.30
C VAL A 288 -11.07 -7.72 -3.13
N ALA A 289 -12.01 -7.32 -4.00
CA ALA A 289 -12.72 -8.24 -4.87
C ALA A 289 -11.76 -8.96 -5.84
N SER A 290 -10.83 -8.22 -6.46
CA SER A 290 -9.80 -8.81 -7.33
C SER A 290 -8.87 -9.75 -6.57
N ALA A 291 -8.39 -9.35 -5.39
CA ALA A 291 -7.49 -10.17 -4.58
C ALA A 291 -8.14 -11.50 -4.15
N ARG A 292 -9.44 -11.49 -3.83
CA ARG A 292 -10.20 -12.70 -3.46
C ARG A 292 -10.29 -13.72 -4.61
N LEU A 293 -10.27 -13.24 -5.86
CA LEU A 293 -10.32 -14.08 -7.05
C LEU A 293 -8.92 -14.57 -7.44
N LEU A 294 -7.93 -13.68 -7.48
CA LEU A 294 -6.59 -13.98 -8.00
C LEU A 294 -5.69 -14.73 -7.01
N ALA A 295 -5.84 -14.52 -5.69
CA ALA A 295 -4.97 -15.17 -4.72
C ALA A 295 -5.08 -16.72 -4.74
N PRO A 296 -6.27 -17.35 -4.79
CA PRO A 296 -6.38 -18.80 -4.96
C PRO A 296 -5.92 -19.29 -6.34
N GLU A 297 -6.15 -18.50 -7.39
CA GLU A 297 -5.70 -18.85 -8.75
C GLU A 297 -4.18 -18.89 -8.87
N SER A 298 -3.47 -18.05 -8.11
CA SER A 298 -2.01 -18.03 -8.11
C SER A 298 -1.38 -19.38 -7.72
N LEU A 299 -2.05 -20.18 -6.89
CA LEU A 299 -1.59 -21.53 -6.54
C LEU A 299 -1.74 -22.53 -7.69
N ARG A 300 -2.66 -22.28 -8.63
CA ARG A 300 -2.85 -23.12 -9.81
C ARG A 300 -1.82 -22.81 -10.89
N ALA A 301 -1.41 -21.54 -10.98
CA ALA A 301 -0.32 -21.10 -11.83
C ALA A 301 1.02 -21.49 -11.20
N MET A 302 1.44 -22.76 -11.36
CA MET A 302 2.78 -23.19 -10.93
C MET A 302 3.84 -22.30 -11.61
N THR A 303 4.48 -21.42 -10.86
CA THR A 303 5.58 -20.54 -11.31
C THR A 303 6.91 -21.29 -11.50
N ARG A 304 6.88 -22.63 -11.55
CA ARG A 304 8.04 -23.45 -11.89
C ARG A 304 7.84 -24.08 -13.25
N SER A 305 8.63 -23.63 -14.22
CA SER A 305 8.97 -24.46 -15.37
C SER A 305 9.69 -25.71 -14.86
N VAL A 306 9.00 -26.85 -14.88
CA VAL A 306 9.64 -28.15 -14.65
C VAL A 306 10.20 -28.60 -15.99
N ALA A 307 11.45 -28.24 -16.28
CA ALA A 307 12.19 -28.91 -17.33
C ALA A 307 12.41 -30.37 -16.89
N ARG A 308 11.99 -31.32 -17.73
CA ARG A 308 12.24 -32.75 -17.57
C ARG A 308 13.55 -33.13 -18.21
#